data_AF-F5XII2-F1
#
_entry.id   AF-F5XII2-F1
#
_cell.length_a   1.000
_cell.length_b   1.000
_cell.length_c   1.000
_cell.angle_alpha   90.00
_cell.angle_beta   90.00
_cell.angle_gamma   90.00
#
_symmetry.space_group_name_H-M   'P 1'
#
loop_
_entity.id
_entity.type
_entity.pdbx_description
1 polymer ?
#
loop_
_entity_poly.entity_id
_entity_poly.type
_entity_poly.pdbx_seq_one_letter_code
_entity_poly.pdbx_strand_id
1 'polypeptide(L)' 'MFRWIVRYNTRRRHTYCGHTAPTTYETTARLPLAA' A
#
# COMPACT_ATOMS: atom_id res chain seq x y z
N MET A 1 -3.08 6.28 19.54
CA MET A 1 -4.25 5.40 19.25
C MET A 1 -4.37 4.94 17.78
N PHE A 2 -3.67 5.53 16.80
CA PHE A 2 -3.77 5.13 15.37
C PHE A 2 -2.68 4.17 14.85
N ARG A 3 -1.93 3.54 15.77
CA ARG A 3 -0.76 2.71 15.42
C ARG A 3 -1.16 1.48 14.60
N TRP A 4 -2.40 0.99 14.78
CA TRP A 4 -2.94 -0.13 14.02
C TRP A 4 -3.20 0.22 12.55
N ILE A 5 -3.68 1.44 12.27
CA ILE A 5 -3.94 1.91 10.89
C ILE A 5 -2.62 2.04 10.13
N VAL A 6 -1.62 2.67 10.75
CA VAL A 6 -0.29 2.82 10.12
C VAL A 6 0.31 1.45 9.82
N ARG A 7 0.24 0.50 10.77
CA ARG A 7 0.71 -0.87 10.55
C ARG A 7 -0.08 -1.59 9.46
N TYR A 8 -1.40 -1.41 9.40
CA TYR A 8 -2.24 -2.01 8.36
C TYR A 8 -1.79 -1.55 6.97
N ASN A 9 -1.66 -0.23 6.79
CA ASN A 9 -1.37 0.36 5.49
C ASN A 9 0.08 0.12 5.02
N THR A 10 1.04 -0.01 5.94
CA THR A 10 2.48 -0.13 5.61
C THR A 10 3.05 -1.54 5.69
N ARG A 11 2.48 -2.43 6.51
CA ARG A 11 3.07 -3.77 6.76
C ARG A 11 2.16 -4.93 6.36
N ARG A 12 0.84 -4.77 6.35
CA ARG A 12 -0.07 -5.88 6.06
C ARG A 12 -0.01 -6.19 4.58
N ARG A 13 0.30 -7.45 4.23
CA ARG A 13 0.36 -7.92 2.83
C ARG A 13 -0.98 -8.54 2.47
N HIS A 14 -1.54 -8.13 1.34
CA HIS A 14 -2.84 -8.61 0.88
C HIS A 14 -2.71 -9.26 -0.49
N THR A 15 -3.39 -10.39 -0.71
CA THR A 15 -3.46 -11.07 -2.01
C THR A 15 -4.04 -10.17 -3.10
N TYR A 16 -5.03 -9.34 -2.74
CA TYR A 16 -5.61 -8.32 -3.62
C TYR A 16 -4.57 -7.31 -4.13
N CYS A 17 -3.64 -6.91 -3.27
CA CYS A 17 -2.52 -6.02 -3.61
C CYS A 17 -1.30 -6.80 -4.13
N GLY A 18 -1.45 -8.02 -4.68
CA GLY A 18 -0.32 -8.81 -5.17
C GLY A 18 0.68 -9.22 -4.08
N HIS A 19 0.20 -9.43 -2.85
CA HIS A 19 1.01 -9.65 -1.66
C HIS A 19 1.90 -8.46 -1.27
N THR A 20 1.57 -7.22 -1.65
CA THR A 20 2.25 -6.02 -1.14
C THR A 20 1.39 -5.30 -0.10
N ALA A 21 1.99 -4.31 0.58
CA ALA A 21 1.25 -3.41 1.45
C ALA A 21 0.37 -2.46 0.62
N PRO A 22 -0.79 -2.02 1.12
CA PRO A 22 -1.68 -1.10 0.42
C PRO A 22 -1.00 0.18 -0.07
N THR A 23 -0.13 0.80 0.74
CA THR A 23 0.60 2.01 0.34
C THR A 23 1.56 1.77 -0.82
N THR A 24 2.23 0.62 -0.82
CA THR A 24 3.14 0.22 -1.91
C THR A 24 2.35 -0.08 -3.17
N TYR A 25 1.22 -0.77 -3.05
CA TYR A 25 0.33 -1.04 -4.17
C TYR A 25 -0.17 0.26 -4.80
N GLU A 26 -0.66 1.22 -4.02
CA GLU A 26 -1.07 2.52 -4.56
C GLU A 26 0.08 3.31 -5.18
N THR A 27 1.28 3.26 -4.60
CA THR A 27 2.46 3.96 -5.14
C THR A 27 2.90 3.37 -6.49
N THR A 28 2.84 2.04 -6.63
CA THR A 28 3.20 1.33 -7.88
C THR A 28 2.07 1.38 -8.91
N ALA A 29 0.81 1.29 -8.49
CA ALA A 29 -0.36 1.31 -9.35
C ALA A 29 -0.71 2.71 -9.86
N ARG A 30 -0.27 3.77 -9.15
CA ARG A 30 -0.17 5.10 -9.74
C ARG A 30 0.91 5.05 -10.80
N LEU A 31 0.49 4.80 -12.04
CA LEU A 31 1.26 5.13 -13.24
C LEU A 31 1.83 6.55 -13.05
N PRO A 32 3.10 6.83 -13.41
CA PRO A 32 3.64 8.17 -13.29
C PRO A 32 2.82 9.10 -14.20
N LEU A 33 1.90 9.89 -13.63
CA LEU A 33 1.20 10.97 -14.33
C LEU A 33 2.12 12.20 -14.50
N ALA A 34 3.41 12.00 -14.72
CA ALA A 34 4.35 13.07 -14.93
C ALA A 34 5.53 12.54 -15.77
N ALA A 35 5.34 12.55 -17.09
CA ALA A 35 6.39 12.64 -18.09
C ALA A 35 5.99 13.75 -19.06
#